data_AF-A0AA38VQI7-F1
#
_entry.id   AF-A0AA38VQI7-F1
#
_cell.length_a   1.000
_cell.length_b   1.000
_cell.length_c   1.000
_cell.angle_alpha   90.00
_cell.angle_beta   90.00
_cell.angle_gamma   90.00
#
_symmetry.space_group_name_H-M   'P 1'
#
loop_
_entity.id
_entity.type
_entity.pdbx_description
1 polymer ?
#
loop_
_entity_poly.entity_id
_entity_poly.type
_entity_poly.pdbx_seq_one_letter_code
_entity_poly.pdbx_strand_id
1 'polypeptide(L)'
;MDAIYQVLNKVFAGIFLECSHRFRKGRGTQTFFAQSSITINGCSAISYGHRHPRSFYSRGALGPVNIAYSGVYQWWYTIGLRTNEDLYTGALFLLFISAISLIAGWLHLQPKWKPSVSWFKNAESRLNHHLSGLFGVSSLAWTGHLVHVAIPASRGEYVRWNNFLDVLPHTPRVRPTFYRPCSSFFRGYYFFGSSTHVSLPPYAFIAQDFTTQAALYTHHQYIAGFIMTGAFAHGAIFFIRDYNPEQNEDNVLARMLEHKEAIISHLSWASLFLGFHTLGLYVHNDVMLAFGPGDFLVHHAIALGLHTTTLILVKGALDARGSKLMPDKRISVIVFRAMAQDEA
;
A
#
# COMPACT_ATOMS: atom_id res chain seq x y z
N MET A 1 24.77 22.93 -0.59
CA MET A 1 24.06 21.64 -0.73
C MET A 1 22.78 21.62 0.11
N ASP A 2 22.84 21.76 1.44
CA ASP A 2 21.65 21.72 2.31
C ASP A 2 20.66 22.86 2.07
N ALA A 3 21.17 24.09 1.87
CA ALA A 3 20.34 25.24 1.51
C ALA A 3 19.61 25.02 0.17
N ILE A 4 20.21 24.30 -0.79
CA ILE A 4 19.62 24.05 -2.10
C ILE A 4 18.46 23.07 -1.96
N TYR A 5 18.63 21.96 -1.23
CA TYR A 5 17.53 21.01 -0.98
C TYR A 5 16.38 21.68 -0.23
N GLN A 6 16.69 22.48 0.80
CA GLN A 6 15.67 23.20 1.58
C GLN A 6 14.91 24.24 0.74
N VAL A 7 15.61 24.99 -0.11
CA VAL A 7 14.98 25.95 -1.03
C VAL A 7 14.12 25.22 -2.06
N LEU A 8 14.65 24.17 -2.70
CA LEU A 8 13.89 23.38 -3.67
C LEU A 8 12.65 22.75 -3.04
N ASN A 9 12.78 22.13 -1.87
CA ASN A 9 11.64 21.51 -1.18
C ASN A 9 10.58 22.54 -0.78
N LYS A 10 10.97 23.75 -0.34
CA LYS A 10 10.03 24.85 -0.07
C LYS A 10 9.32 25.35 -1.32
N VAL A 11 10.06 25.52 -2.43
CA VAL A 11 9.48 25.90 -3.73
C VAL A 11 8.50 24.82 -4.21
N PHE A 12 8.87 23.54 -4.10
CA PHE A 12 8.00 22.43 -4.44
C PHE A 12 6.78 22.31 -3.53
N ALA A 13 6.90 22.58 -2.23
CA ALA A 13 5.77 22.65 -1.32
C ALA A 13 4.78 23.78 -1.70
N GLY A 14 5.30 24.93 -2.14
CA GLY A 14 4.48 26.03 -2.65
C GLY A 14 3.75 25.69 -3.95
N ILE A 15 4.46 25.12 -4.92
CA ILE A 15 3.87 24.62 -6.18
C ILE A 15 2.83 23.53 -5.90
N PHE A 16 3.12 22.66 -4.94
CA PHE A 16 2.23 21.59 -4.50
C PHE A 16 0.92 22.14 -3.92
N LEU A 17 0.95 23.15 -3.04
CA LEU A 17 -0.27 23.74 -2.46
C LEU A 17 -1.16 24.36 -3.54
N GLU A 18 -0.56 25.09 -4.48
CA GLU A 18 -1.29 25.72 -5.59
C GLU A 18 -1.88 24.67 -6.56
N CYS A 19 -1.07 23.67 -6.93
CA CYS A 19 -1.49 22.57 -7.80
C CYS A 19 -2.58 21.71 -7.12
N SER A 20 -2.42 21.37 -5.84
CA SER A 20 -3.38 20.59 -5.05
C SER A 20 -4.74 21.29 -4.96
N HIS A 21 -4.75 22.61 -4.73
CA HIS A 21 -5.99 23.38 -4.69
C HIS A 21 -6.71 23.38 -6.05
N ARG A 22 -5.97 23.47 -7.15
CA ARG A 22 -6.52 23.34 -8.51
C ARG A 22 -6.95 21.91 -8.84
N PHE A 23 -6.22 20.90 -8.38
CA PHE A 23 -6.55 19.49 -8.56
C PHE A 23 -7.79 19.07 -7.76
N ARG A 24 -8.06 19.70 -6.61
CA ARG A 24 -9.32 19.47 -5.87
C ARG A 24 -10.56 19.82 -6.68
N LYS A 25 -10.42 20.74 -7.66
CA LYS A 25 -11.49 21.12 -8.61
C LYS A 25 -11.43 20.33 -9.92
N GLY A 26 -10.33 19.63 -10.22
CA GLY A 26 -10.10 18.86 -11.44
C GLY A 26 -10.41 17.37 -11.26
N ARG A 27 -11.34 16.83 -12.05
CA ARG A 27 -11.78 15.42 -11.93
C ARG A 27 -10.72 14.42 -12.44
N GLY A 28 -10.29 13.50 -11.57
CA GLY A 28 -9.93 12.12 -11.92
C GLY A 28 -8.43 11.82 -11.96
N THR A 29 -7.75 12.12 -13.06
CA THR A 29 -6.39 11.59 -13.34
C THR A 29 -5.30 12.37 -12.63
N GLN A 30 -5.51 13.67 -12.43
CA GLN A 30 -4.48 14.58 -11.95
C GLN A 30 -4.27 14.47 -10.44
N THR A 31 -5.31 14.07 -9.72
CA THR A 31 -5.21 13.71 -8.30
C THR A 31 -4.30 12.51 -8.09
N PHE A 32 -4.21 11.56 -9.04
CA PHE A 32 -3.25 10.46 -8.94
C PHE A 32 -1.81 10.95 -9.09
N PHE A 33 -1.51 11.81 -10.08
CA PHE A 33 -0.17 12.41 -10.23
C PHE A 33 0.25 13.24 -9.02
N ALA A 34 -0.70 13.99 -8.43
CA ALA A 34 -0.48 14.73 -7.19
C ALA A 34 -0.20 13.79 -6.01
N GLN A 35 -1.02 12.75 -5.83
CA GLN A 35 -0.83 11.77 -4.76
C GLN A 35 0.51 11.03 -4.89
N SER A 36 0.89 10.62 -6.11
CA SER A 36 2.20 10.02 -6.38
C SER A 36 3.34 10.98 -6.03
N SER A 37 3.22 12.26 -6.41
CA SER A 37 4.22 13.28 -6.06
C SER A 37 4.36 13.46 -4.54
N ILE A 38 3.26 13.48 -3.79
CA ILE A 38 3.28 13.55 -2.32
C ILE A 38 4.04 12.37 -1.73
N THR A 39 3.70 11.16 -2.17
CA THR A 39 4.36 9.94 -1.68
C THR A 39 5.86 9.96 -1.98
N ILE A 40 6.24 10.31 -3.21
CA ILE A 40 7.65 10.38 -3.63
C ILE A 40 8.40 11.48 -2.85
N ASN A 41 7.79 12.65 -2.64
CA ASN A 41 8.42 13.72 -1.86
C ASN A 41 8.55 13.32 -0.38
N GLY A 42 7.57 12.62 0.17
CA GLY A 42 7.66 12.03 1.51
C GLY A 42 8.87 11.10 1.65
N CYS A 43 9.08 10.21 0.68
CA CYS A 43 10.27 9.36 0.64
C CYS A 43 11.57 10.17 0.52
N SER A 44 11.59 11.21 -0.32
CA SER A 44 12.74 12.12 -0.44
C SER A 44 13.08 12.79 0.89
N ALA A 45 12.08 13.31 1.60
CA ALA A 45 12.25 13.97 2.89
C ALA A 45 12.77 13.00 3.96
N ILE A 46 12.29 11.75 3.96
CA ILE A 46 12.79 10.69 4.84
C ILE A 46 14.28 10.44 4.55
N SER A 47 14.68 10.23 3.30
CA SER A 47 16.08 10.03 2.91
C SER A 47 16.98 11.21 3.28
N TYR A 48 16.52 12.45 3.07
CA TYR A 48 17.27 13.65 3.44
C TYR A 48 17.42 13.81 4.96
N GLY A 49 16.34 13.58 5.71
CA GLY A 49 16.34 13.73 7.18
C GLY A 49 17.25 12.74 7.90
N HIS A 50 17.43 11.54 7.32
CA HIS A 50 18.26 10.47 7.88
C HIS A 50 19.76 10.62 7.53
N ARG A 51 20.15 11.67 6.80
CA ARG A 51 21.55 12.01 6.48
C ARG A 51 22.36 12.47 7.71
N HIS A 52 21.69 13.00 8.73
CA HIS A 52 22.39 13.54 9.89
C HIS A 52 22.59 12.42 10.93
N PRO A 53 23.82 12.15 11.39
CA PRO A 53 24.12 11.13 12.42
C PRO A 53 23.44 11.38 13.78
N ARG A 54 22.65 12.45 13.90
CA ARG A 54 21.85 12.76 15.08
C ARG A 54 20.69 11.76 15.24
N SER A 55 20.09 11.20 14.19
CA SER A 55 18.92 10.29 14.33
C SER A 55 19.19 8.88 14.87
N PHE A 56 20.40 8.58 15.35
CA PHE A 56 20.89 7.20 15.36
C PHE A 56 20.86 6.50 16.72
N TYR A 57 21.11 7.18 17.84
CA TYR A 57 20.98 6.63 19.19
C TYR A 57 20.86 7.77 20.21
N SER A 58 19.99 7.64 21.22
CA SER A 58 20.05 8.56 22.39
C SER A 58 21.42 8.52 23.06
N ARG A 59 22.17 7.42 22.90
CA ARG A 59 23.58 7.29 23.29
C ARG A 59 24.50 7.69 22.14
N GLY A 60 24.77 8.99 22.00
CA GLY A 60 25.80 9.51 21.08
C GLY A 60 25.40 10.74 20.29
N ALA A 61 24.13 11.12 20.28
CA ALA A 61 23.67 12.35 19.64
C ALA A 61 24.03 13.59 20.48
N LEU A 62 24.57 14.62 19.82
CA LEU A 62 24.90 15.93 20.42
C LEU A 62 23.66 16.84 20.63
N GLY A 63 22.44 16.29 20.53
CA GLY A 63 21.19 17.05 20.62
C GLY A 63 19.94 16.15 20.64
N PRO A 64 18.73 16.74 20.75
CA PRO A 64 17.47 16.00 20.85
C PRO A 64 17.10 15.33 19.53
N VAL A 65 16.78 14.03 19.59
CA VAL A 65 16.62 13.17 18.42
C VAL A 65 15.48 12.16 18.65
N ASN A 66 14.81 11.78 17.56
CA ASN A 66 13.77 10.75 17.58
C ASN A 66 14.34 9.44 17.04
N ILE A 67 14.11 8.34 17.76
CA ILE A 67 14.46 6.99 17.30
C ILE A 67 13.44 6.57 16.24
N ALA A 68 13.90 6.11 15.08
CA ALA A 68 13.04 5.66 14.00
C ALA A 68 12.69 4.17 14.15
N TYR A 69 11.40 3.85 14.09
CA TYR A 69 10.87 2.47 14.12
C TYR A 69 10.24 2.05 12.78
N SER A 70 10.60 2.74 11.69
CA SER A 70 10.02 2.54 10.35
C SER A 70 10.72 1.46 9.53
N GLY A 71 11.85 0.92 9.98
CA GLY A 71 12.61 -0.11 9.26
C GLY A 71 13.41 0.38 8.04
N VAL A 72 13.40 1.69 7.75
CA VAL A 72 14.05 2.26 6.56
C VAL A 72 15.56 2.06 6.56
N TYR A 73 16.19 2.00 7.74
CA TYR A 73 17.62 1.74 7.87
C TYR A 73 17.99 0.32 7.44
N GLN A 74 17.28 -0.68 7.98
CA GLN A 74 17.48 -2.07 7.65
C GLN A 74 17.22 -2.30 6.16
N TRP A 75 16.21 -1.63 5.59
CA TRP A 75 15.92 -1.67 4.17
C TRP A 75 17.04 -1.07 3.31
N TRP A 76 17.43 0.19 3.54
CA TRP A 76 18.50 0.86 2.78
C TRP A 76 19.85 0.16 2.91
N TYR A 77 20.16 -0.35 4.10
CA TYR A 77 21.35 -1.15 4.32
C TYR A 77 21.32 -2.44 3.50
N THR A 78 20.18 -3.14 3.48
CA THR A 78 20.04 -4.41 2.72
C THR A 78 20.20 -4.19 1.22
N ILE A 79 19.68 -3.08 0.67
CA ILE A 79 19.79 -2.78 -0.76
C ILE A 79 21.12 -2.11 -1.17
N GLY A 80 22.05 -1.90 -0.23
CA GLY A 80 23.44 -1.52 -0.52
C GLY A 80 23.80 -0.05 -0.32
N LEU A 81 22.95 0.78 0.30
CA LEU A 81 23.32 2.14 0.72
C LEU A 81 24.25 2.07 1.94
N ARG A 82 25.32 2.85 1.92
CA ARG A 82 26.37 2.82 2.96
C ARG A 82 26.73 4.20 3.49
N THR A 83 26.54 5.24 2.67
CA THR A 83 26.99 6.60 3.00
C THR A 83 25.84 7.59 3.03
N ASN A 84 26.05 8.71 3.73
CA ASN A 84 25.15 9.86 3.73
C ASN A 84 25.02 10.51 2.34
N GLU A 85 26.02 10.33 1.48
CA GLU A 85 25.98 10.79 0.09
C GLU A 85 25.02 9.97 -0.76
N ASP A 86 24.96 8.64 -0.55
CA ASP A 86 23.98 7.76 -1.22
C ASP A 86 22.55 8.23 -0.92
N LEU A 87 22.26 8.54 0.36
CA LEU A 87 20.95 9.01 0.80
C LEU A 87 20.62 10.40 0.25
N TYR A 88 21.61 11.30 0.21
CA TYR A 88 21.43 12.65 -0.31
C TYR A 88 21.13 12.64 -1.82
N THR A 89 21.90 11.86 -2.58
CA THR A 89 21.71 11.70 -4.02
C THR A 89 20.36 11.06 -4.32
N GLY A 90 19.98 10.04 -3.55
CA GLY A 90 18.65 9.42 -3.63
C GLY A 90 17.51 10.40 -3.33
N ALA A 91 17.66 11.25 -2.31
CA ALA A 91 16.68 12.28 -1.99
C ALA A 91 16.51 13.29 -3.15
N LEU A 92 17.61 13.82 -3.69
CA LEU A 92 17.54 14.73 -4.83
C LEU A 92 16.89 14.08 -6.06
N PHE A 93 17.22 12.81 -6.32
CA PHE A 93 16.59 12.06 -7.40
C PHE A 93 15.09 11.93 -7.20
N LEU A 94 14.62 11.54 -6.01
CA LEU A 94 13.19 11.43 -5.70
C LEU A 94 12.48 12.79 -5.78
N LEU A 95 13.11 13.86 -5.30
CA LEU A 95 12.57 15.23 -5.43
C LEU A 95 12.39 15.62 -6.90
N PHE A 96 13.35 15.28 -7.75
CA PHE A 96 13.27 15.50 -9.19
C PHE A 96 12.14 14.68 -9.85
N ILE A 97 11.99 13.40 -9.50
CA ILE A 97 10.87 12.58 -10.00
C ILE A 97 9.52 13.12 -9.51
N SER A 98 9.44 13.59 -8.27
CA SER A 98 8.22 14.23 -7.73
C SER A 98 7.83 15.46 -8.54
N ALA A 99 8.82 16.28 -8.92
CA ALA A 99 8.62 17.43 -9.80
C ALA A 99 8.06 17.02 -11.18
N ILE A 100 8.64 15.98 -11.79
CA ILE A 100 8.15 15.44 -13.07
C ILE A 100 6.71 14.98 -12.95
N SER A 101 6.33 14.30 -11.86
CA SER A 101 4.96 13.85 -11.63
C SER A 101 3.97 15.02 -11.57
N LEU A 102 4.32 16.13 -10.91
CA LEU A 102 3.47 17.33 -10.87
C LEU A 102 3.34 17.99 -12.23
N ILE A 103 4.45 18.13 -12.96
CA ILE A 103 4.46 18.70 -14.31
C ILE A 103 3.64 17.82 -15.25
N ALA A 104 3.75 16.50 -15.15
CA ALA A 104 2.93 15.56 -15.92
C ALA A 104 1.44 15.73 -15.58
N GLY A 105 1.08 15.85 -14.30
CA GLY A 105 -0.29 16.13 -13.87
C GLY A 105 -0.85 17.44 -14.45
N TRP A 106 -0.05 18.50 -14.44
CA TRP A 106 -0.39 19.79 -15.04
C TRP A 106 -0.48 19.73 -16.57
N LEU A 107 0.42 19.00 -17.23
CA LEU A 107 0.44 18.85 -18.68
C LEU A 107 -0.85 18.17 -19.17
N HIS A 108 -1.28 17.11 -18.50
CA HIS A 108 -2.53 16.40 -18.82
C HIS A 108 -3.81 17.18 -18.45
N LEU A 109 -3.70 18.38 -17.85
CA LEU A 109 -4.82 19.34 -17.77
C LEU A 109 -4.95 20.20 -19.04
N GLN A 110 -3.86 20.40 -19.76
CA GLN A 110 -3.88 21.31 -20.90
C GLN A 110 -4.78 20.77 -22.01
N PRO A 111 -5.59 21.61 -22.68
CA PRO A 111 -6.57 21.15 -23.67
C PRO A 111 -5.99 20.26 -24.76
N LYS A 112 -4.73 20.52 -25.17
CA LYS A 112 -4.01 19.75 -26.18
C LYS A 112 -3.65 18.31 -25.75
N TRP A 113 -3.41 18.09 -24.46
CA TRP A 113 -2.87 16.83 -23.92
C TRP A 113 -3.86 16.09 -23.01
N LYS A 114 -5.09 16.59 -22.92
CA LYS A 114 -6.16 15.99 -22.14
C LYS A 114 -6.57 14.65 -22.77
N PRO A 115 -6.43 13.51 -22.06
CA PRO A 115 -6.82 12.21 -22.62
C PRO A 115 -8.32 12.11 -22.86
N SER A 116 -8.71 11.35 -23.88
CA SER A 116 -10.10 11.03 -24.18
C SER A 116 -10.70 10.02 -23.19
N VAL A 117 -12.02 9.91 -23.13
CA VAL A 117 -12.70 8.91 -22.29
C VAL A 117 -12.40 7.49 -22.76
N SER A 118 -12.24 7.26 -24.07
CA SER A 118 -11.88 5.95 -24.62
C SER A 118 -10.51 5.48 -24.14
N TRP A 119 -9.57 6.39 -23.95
CA TRP A 119 -8.26 6.09 -23.37
C TRP A 119 -8.40 5.52 -21.94
N PHE A 120 -9.23 6.13 -21.09
CA PHE A 120 -9.46 5.64 -19.72
C PHE A 120 -10.22 4.30 -19.65
N LYS A 121 -11.07 4.03 -20.64
CA LYS A 121 -11.86 2.79 -20.71
C LYS A 121 -11.11 1.62 -21.37
N ASN A 122 -9.93 1.84 -21.97
CA ASN A 122 -9.13 0.78 -22.56
C ASN A 122 -8.42 -0.06 -21.46
N ALA A 123 -9.15 -1.06 -20.95
CA ALA A 123 -8.67 -1.93 -19.88
C ALA A 123 -7.55 -2.86 -20.34
N GLU A 124 -7.62 -3.37 -21.57
CA GLU A 124 -6.62 -4.31 -22.13
C GLU A 124 -5.24 -3.65 -22.23
N SER A 125 -5.17 -2.47 -22.84
CA SER A 125 -3.90 -1.74 -22.95
C SER A 125 -3.34 -1.42 -21.56
N ARG A 126 -4.18 -0.92 -20.64
CA ARG A 126 -3.75 -0.60 -19.28
C ARG A 126 -3.23 -1.85 -18.55
N LEU A 127 -3.93 -2.97 -18.65
CA LEU A 127 -3.52 -4.22 -18.00
C LEU A 127 -2.20 -4.73 -18.58
N ASN A 128 -2.04 -4.73 -19.90
CA ASN A 128 -0.82 -5.18 -20.56
C ASN A 128 0.39 -4.32 -20.17
N HIS A 129 0.27 -2.99 -20.20
CA HIS A 129 1.35 -2.09 -19.81
C HIS A 129 1.67 -2.17 -18.31
N HIS A 130 0.68 -2.39 -17.45
CA HIS A 130 0.91 -2.54 -16.02
C HIS A 130 1.56 -3.88 -15.68
N LEU A 131 1.07 -4.99 -16.24
CA LEU A 131 1.63 -6.32 -15.96
C LEU A 131 3.04 -6.47 -16.53
N SER A 132 3.21 -6.17 -17.83
CA SER A 132 4.51 -6.37 -18.49
C SER A 132 5.50 -5.25 -18.19
N GLY A 133 5.08 -3.99 -18.31
CA GLY A 133 5.92 -2.82 -18.09
C GLY A 133 6.11 -2.54 -16.61
N LEU A 134 5.04 -2.12 -15.93
CA LEU A 134 5.14 -1.64 -14.54
C LEU A 134 5.62 -2.73 -13.58
N PHE A 135 5.11 -3.97 -13.67
CA PHE A 135 5.57 -5.04 -12.77
C PHE A 135 6.73 -5.85 -13.36
N GLY A 136 6.63 -6.30 -14.61
CA GLY A 136 7.67 -7.11 -15.25
C GLY A 136 9.02 -6.39 -15.37
N VAL A 137 9.07 -5.27 -16.11
CA VAL A 137 10.32 -4.53 -16.32
C VAL A 137 10.87 -3.96 -15.02
N SER A 138 10.03 -3.46 -14.11
CA SER A 138 10.51 -2.96 -12.80
C SER A 138 11.09 -4.07 -11.93
N SER A 139 10.51 -5.28 -11.94
CA SER A 139 11.05 -6.43 -11.20
C SER A 139 12.39 -6.90 -11.76
N LEU A 140 12.55 -6.88 -13.10
CA LEU A 140 13.82 -7.17 -13.76
C LEU A 140 14.88 -6.11 -13.43
N ALA A 141 14.52 -4.83 -13.51
CA ALA A 141 15.41 -3.73 -13.13
C ALA A 141 15.81 -3.81 -11.65
N TRP A 142 14.88 -4.16 -10.77
CA TRP A 142 15.15 -4.38 -9.35
C TRP A 142 16.09 -5.56 -9.12
N THR A 143 15.91 -6.66 -9.86
CA THR A 143 16.84 -7.80 -9.84
C THR A 143 18.23 -7.37 -10.29
N GLY A 144 18.34 -6.57 -11.36
CA GLY A 144 19.59 -5.97 -11.80
C GLY A 144 20.25 -5.13 -10.70
N HIS A 145 19.49 -4.28 -10.01
CA HIS A 145 19.99 -3.51 -8.88
C HIS A 145 20.51 -4.41 -7.74
N LEU A 146 19.77 -5.46 -7.36
CA LEU A 146 20.19 -6.38 -6.30
C LEU A 146 21.49 -7.10 -6.66
N VAL A 147 21.58 -7.62 -7.90
CA VAL A 147 22.75 -8.39 -8.36
C VAL A 147 23.98 -7.52 -8.53
N HIS A 148 23.85 -6.31 -9.05
CA HIS A 148 24.99 -5.45 -9.37
C HIS A 148 25.38 -4.47 -8.25
N VAL A 149 24.49 -4.19 -7.30
CA VAL A 149 24.77 -3.20 -6.23
C VAL A 149 24.62 -3.82 -4.85
N ALA A 150 23.46 -4.41 -4.53
CA ALA A 150 23.18 -4.88 -3.17
C ALA A 150 24.06 -6.08 -2.76
N ILE A 151 24.24 -7.07 -3.64
CA ILE A 151 25.06 -8.25 -3.36
C ILE A 151 26.56 -7.90 -3.25
N PRO A 152 27.17 -7.12 -4.16
CA PRO A 152 28.54 -6.63 -3.96
C PRO A 152 28.68 -5.86 -2.63
N ALA A 153 27.74 -4.96 -2.33
CA ALA A 153 27.76 -4.19 -1.09
C ALA A 153 27.60 -5.05 0.18
N SER A 154 26.94 -6.21 0.11
CA SER A 154 26.86 -7.16 1.23
C SER A 154 28.15 -7.96 1.42
N ARG A 155 28.98 -8.06 0.38
CA ARG A 155 30.33 -8.66 0.40
C ARG A 155 31.45 -7.65 0.69
N GLY A 156 31.10 -6.39 0.94
CA GLY A 156 32.07 -5.33 1.22
C GLY A 156 32.67 -4.68 -0.03
N GLU A 157 32.15 -4.96 -1.22
CA GLU A 157 32.58 -4.33 -2.47
C GLU A 157 31.79 -3.03 -2.74
N TYR A 158 32.49 -1.98 -3.18
CA TYR A 158 31.88 -0.69 -3.47
C TYR A 158 31.56 -0.56 -4.97
N VAL A 159 30.27 -0.57 -5.30
CA VAL A 159 29.77 -0.40 -6.68
C VAL A 159 28.78 0.76 -6.72
N ARG A 160 29.08 1.79 -7.53
CA ARG A 160 28.29 3.00 -7.75
C ARG A 160 28.41 3.44 -9.21
N TRP A 161 27.67 4.49 -9.59
CA TRP A 161 27.61 4.98 -10.98
C TRP A 161 28.97 5.28 -11.63
N ASN A 162 30.00 5.61 -10.84
CA ASN A 162 31.35 5.89 -11.34
C ASN A 162 32.14 4.63 -11.74
N ASN A 163 31.79 3.44 -11.25
CA ASN A 163 32.50 2.20 -11.55
C ASN A 163 31.55 1.03 -11.90
N PHE A 164 30.26 1.28 -12.04
CA PHE A 164 29.21 0.28 -12.27
C PHE A 164 29.46 -0.57 -13.53
N LEU A 165 30.00 0.04 -14.58
CA LEU A 165 30.28 -0.64 -15.85
C LEU A 165 31.59 -1.44 -15.83
N ASP A 166 32.45 -1.20 -14.83
CA ASP A 166 33.79 -1.80 -14.76
C ASP A 166 33.83 -3.01 -13.81
N VAL A 167 32.85 -3.13 -12.90
CA VAL A 167 32.79 -4.22 -11.91
C VAL A 167 31.79 -5.28 -12.36
N LEU A 168 32.29 -6.49 -12.64
CA LEU A 168 31.43 -7.62 -12.97
C LEU A 168 30.70 -8.12 -11.70
N PRO A 169 29.40 -8.42 -11.78
CA PRO A 169 28.63 -8.94 -10.65
C PRO A 169 28.96 -10.39 -10.29
N HIS A 170 29.72 -11.09 -11.15
CA HIS A 170 30.13 -12.47 -10.96
C HIS A 170 31.63 -12.63 -11.20
N THR A 171 32.22 -13.67 -10.63
CA THR A 171 33.62 -14.00 -10.91
C THR A 171 33.79 -14.39 -12.38
N PRO A 172 34.92 -14.06 -13.04
CA PRO A 172 35.15 -14.35 -14.46
C PRO A 172 35.11 -15.84 -14.85
N ARG A 173 35.11 -16.75 -13.86
CA ARG A 173 35.14 -18.20 -14.07
C ARG A 173 33.80 -18.79 -14.51
N VAL A 174 32.72 -17.99 -14.50
CA VAL A 174 31.40 -18.35 -15.02
C VAL A 174 31.21 -17.64 -16.36
N ARG A 175 31.45 -18.32 -17.49
CA ARG A 175 31.00 -17.81 -18.80
C ARG A 175 29.46 -17.68 -18.77
N PRO A 176 28.87 -16.68 -19.44
CA PRO A 176 27.43 -16.48 -19.42
C PRO A 176 26.71 -17.76 -19.82
N THR A 177 25.86 -18.23 -18.92
CA THR A 177 25.02 -19.42 -19.02
C THR A 177 23.99 -19.24 -20.13
N PHE A 178 24.41 -19.44 -21.38
CA PHE A 178 23.49 -19.63 -22.50
C PHE A 178 22.99 -21.10 -22.60
N TYR A 179 23.49 -22.00 -21.73
CA TYR A 179 23.29 -23.45 -21.83
C TYR A 179 23.06 -24.23 -20.51
N ARG A 180 22.76 -23.59 -19.37
CA ARG A 180 22.41 -24.34 -18.14
C ARG A 180 20.92 -24.25 -17.80
N PRO A 181 20.27 -25.36 -17.38
CA PRO A 181 18.91 -25.31 -16.85
C PRO A 181 18.84 -24.35 -15.65
N CYS A 182 17.86 -23.46 -15.66
CA CYS A 182 17.62 -22.44 -14.63
C CYS A 182 17.22 -23.02 -13.26
N SER A 183 17.25 -24.35 -13.10
CA SER A 183 16.60 -25.08 -12.00
C SER A 183 17.35 -25.06 -10.67
N SER A 184 18.60 -24.59 -10.63
CA SER A 184 19.38 -24.52 -9.38
C SER A 184 19.28 -23.18 -8.62
N PHE A 185 18.47 -22.23 -9.08
CA PHE A 185 18.44 -20.87 -8.51
C PHE A 185 17.10 -20.40 -7.89
N PHE A 186 16.03 -21.21 -7.93
CA PHE A 186 14.71 -20.69 -7.57
C PHE A 186 14.01 -21.49 -6.47
N ARG A 187 13.75 -20.80 -5.35
CA ARG A 187 12.67 -21.13 -4.43
C ARG A 187 11.79 -19.88 -4.31
N GLY A 188 10.74 -19.82 -5.12
CA GLY A 188 9.78 -18.71 -5.12
C GLY A 188 8.65 -18.98 -4.13
N TYR A 189 8.34 -17.99 -3.29
CA TYR A 189 7.17 -17.98 -2.41
C TYR A 189 6.29 -16.76 -2.72
N TYR A 190 4.97 -16.96 -2.79
CA TYR A 190 3.98 -15.92 -3.05
C TYR A 190 3.56 -15.18 -1.76
N PHE A 191 3.15 -13.92 -1.90
CA PHE A 191 3.42 -12.83 -0.94
C PHE A 191 2.14 -12.23 -0.33
N PHE A 192 2.05 -12.18 1.01
CA PHE A 192 1.12 -11.33 1.78
C PHE A 192 1.93 -10.50 2.79
N GLY A 193 1.88 -9.17 2.67
CA GLY A 193 2.89 -8.25 3.23
C GLY A 193 3.18 -8.38 4.73
N SER A 194 2.21 -8.19 5.63
CA SER A 194 2.50 -8.01 7.07
C SER A 194 2.96 -9.29 7.79
N SER A 195 2.23 -10.40 7.66
CA SER A 195 2.54 -11.64 8.37
C SER A 195 3.85 -12.27 7.89
N THR A 196 4.20 -12.08 6.61
CA THR A 196 5.47 -12.57 6.04
C THR A 196 6.66 -11.73 6.47
N HIS A 197 6.53 -10.41 6.71
CA HIS A 197 7.65 -9.61 7.21
C HIS A 197 8.10 -10.03 8.61
N VAL A 198 7.17 -10.60 9.41
CA VAL A 198 7.48 -11.13 10.74
C VAL A 198 8.05 -12.54 10.66
N SER A 199 7.47 -13.42 9.83
CA SER A 199 7.87 -14.83 9.73
C SER A 199 9.06 -15.09 8.80
N LEU A 200 9.27 -14.25 7.79
CA LEU A 200 10.36 -14.28 6.82
C LEU A 200 11.00 -12.89 6.71
N PRO A 201 11.77 -12.45 7.72
CA PRO A 201 12.35 -11.11 7.75
C PRO A 201 13.24 -10.84 6.52
N PRO A 202 12.87 -9.91 5.63
CA PRO A 202 13.57 -9.72 4.35
C PRO A 202 14.80 -8.80 4.47
N TYR A 203 14.92 -8.06 5.58
CA TYR A 203 15.97 -7.07 5.78
C TYR A 203 16.98 -7.53 6.82
N ALA A 204 18.26 -7.26 6.57
CA ALA A 204 19.32 -7.59 7.51
C ALA A 204 19.06 -6.95 8.87
N PHE A 205 19.24 -7.75 9.93
CA PHE A 205 19.10 -7.35 11.34
C PHE A 205 17.70 -6.93 11.82
N ILE A 206 16.68 -6.90 10.96
CA ILE A 206 15.32 -6.48 11.38
C ILE A 206 14.69 -7.45 12.39
N ALA A 207 15.07 -8.72 12.35
CA ALA A 207 14.60 -9.73 13.31
C ALA A 207 15.10 -9.49 14.74
N GLN A 208 16.14 -8.67 14.92
CA GLN A 208 16.69 -8.30 16.23
C GLN A 208 16.07 -6.99 16.76
N ASP A 209 15.39 -6.22 15.91
CA ASP A 209 14.72 -4.98 16.27
C ASP A 209 13.22 -5.23 16.48
N PHE A 210 12.88 -5.68 17.69
CA PHE A 210 11.51 -6.07 18.03
C PHE A 210 10.52 -4.91 17.96
N THR A 211 10.94 -3.68 18.31
CA THR A 211 10.05 -2.51 18.28
C THR A 211 9.71 -2.13 16.84
N THR A 212 10.68 -2.13 15.94
CA THR A 212 10.43 -1.91 14.51
C THR A 212 9.58 -3.02 13.90
N GLN A 213 9.81 -4.28 14.27
CA GLN A 213 9.00 -5.41 13.78
C GLN A 213 7.54 -5.28 14.22
N ALA A 214 7.29 -4.95 15.50
CA ALA A 214 5.95 -4.72 16.02
C ALA A 214 5.28 -3.50 15.36
N ALA A 215 6.01 -2.40 15.20
CA ALA A 215 5.50 -1.18 14.57
C ALA A 215 5.09 -1.44 13.11
N LEU A 216 5.92 -2.11 12.32
CA LEU A 216 5.63 -2.44 10.93
C LEU A 216 4.45 -3.41 10.80
N TYR A 217 4.38 -4.43 11.65
CA TYR A 217 3.26 -5.36 11.64
C TYR A 217 1.94 -4.62 11.93
N THR A 218 1.86 -3.90 13.04
CA THR A 218 0.65 -3.16 13.42
C THR A 218 0.28 -2.12 12.36
N HIS A 219 1.25 -1.34 11.87
CA HIS A 219 1.03 -0.34 10.83
C HIS A 219 0.35 -0.94 9.58
N HIS A 220 0.88 -2.05 9.05
CA HIS A 220 0.33 -2.67 7.84
C HIS A 220 -1.01 -3.36 8.11
N GLN A 221 -1.24 -3.94 9.29
CA GLN A 221 -2.54 -4.51 9.65
C GLN A 221 -3.63 -3.44 9.71
N TYR A 222 -3.35 -2.27 10.29
CA TYR A 222 -4.30 -1.16 10.31
C TYR A 222 -4.58 -0.63 8.90
N ILE A 223 -3.55 -0.44 8.07
CA ILE A 223 -3.74 -0.02 6.67
C ILE A 223 -4.60 -1.04 5.91
N ALA A 224 -4.34 -2.34 6.08
CA ALA A 224 -5.14 -3.40 5.47
C ALA A 224 -6.62 -3.29 5.90
N GLY A 225 -6.89 -3.05 7.19
CA GLY A 225 -8.24 -2.82 7.70
C GLY A 225 -8.94 -1.61 7.06
N PHE A 226 -8.24 -0.48 6.92
CA PHE A 226 -8.77 0.71 6.24
C PHE A 226 -9.06 0.47 4.76
N ILE A 227 -8.15 -0.18 4.04
CA ILE A 227 -8.33 -0.51 2.62
C ILE A 227 -9.52 -1.47 2.43
N MET A 228 -9.62 -2.50 3.27
CA MET A 228 -10.74 -3.45 3.23
C MET A 228 -12.08 -2.75 3.47
N THR A 229 -12.17 -1.92 4.50
CA THR A 229 -13.39 -1.16 4.81
C THR A 229 -13.74 -0.20 3.67
N GLY A 230 -12.74 0.49 3.12
CA GLY A 230 -12.91 1.36 1.95
C GLY A 230 -13.41 0.63 0.71
N ALA A 231 -12.94 -0.60 0.45
CA ALA A 231 -13.39 -1.41 -0.68
C ALA A 231 -14.90 -1.72 -0.59
N PHE A 232 -15.39 -2.14 0.58
CA PHE A 232 -16.82 -2.36 0.80
C PHE A 232 -17.63 -1.08 0.72
N ALA A 233 -17.13 0.03 1.26
CA ALA A 233 -17.79 1.34 1.16
C ALA A 233 -17.93 1.78 -0.31
N HIS A 234 -16.87 1.65 -1.11
CA HIS A 234 -16.93 1.94 -2.55
C HIS A 234 -17.84 0.96 -3.31
N GLY A 235 -17.91 -0.31 -2.90
CA GLY A 235 -18.88 -1.27 -3.42
C GLY A 235 -20.34 -0.85 -3.15
N ALA A 236 -20.65 -0.37 -1.95
CA ALA A 236 -21.97 0.18 -1.62
C ALA A 236 -22.30 1.43 -2.46
N ILE A 237 -21.33 2.34 -2.62
CA ILE A 237 -21.48 3.54 -3.48
C ILE A 237 -21.77 3.13 -4.94
N PHE A 238 -21.07 2.10 -5.44
CA PHE A 238 -21.33 1.54 -6.77
C PHE A 238 -22.78 1.05 -6.90
N PHE A 239 -23.28 0.28 -5.92
CA PHE A 239 -24.67 -0.20 -5.94
C PHE A 239 -25.71 0.93 -5.93
N ILE A 240 -25.42 2.05 -5.26
CA ILE A 240 -26.34 3.20 -5.22
C ILE A 240 -26.28 3.99 -6.54
N ARG A 241 -25.07 4.31 -7.01
CA ARG A 241 -24.85 5.31 -8.07
C ARG A 241 -24.80 4.69 -9.46
N ASP A 242 -24.04 3.61 -9.63
CA ASP A 242 -23.56 3.15 -10.93
C ASP A 242 -24.16 1.79 -11.36
N TYR A 243 -24.74 1.01 -10.43
CA TYR A 243 -25.39 -0.26 -10.75
C TYR A 243 -26.71 -0.06 -11.50
N ASN A 244 -26.81 -0.65 -12.69
CA ASN A 244 -28.03 -0.69 -13.51
C ASN A 244 -28.59 -2.14 -13.57
N PRO A 245 -29.79 -2.40 -13.03
CA PRO A 245 -30.43 -3.72 -13.09
C PRO A 245 -30.63 -4.24 -14.51
N GLU A 246 -31.04 -3.39 -15.46
CA GLU A 246 -31.39 -3.80 -16.83
C GLU A 246 -30.17 -4.32 -17.59
N GLN A 247 -28.99 -3.73 -17.36
CA GLN A 247 -27.74 -4.18 -18.00
C GLN A 247 -27.14 -5.42 -17.34
N ASN A 248 -27.62 -5.77 -16.15
CA ASN A 248 -27.09 -6.85 -15.33
C ASN A 248 -28.13 -7.96 -15.11
N GLU A 249 -29.20 -7.97 -15.89
CA GLU A 249 -30.23 -9.00 -15.84
C GLU A 249 -29.62 -10.39 -16.05
N ASP A 250 -30.09 -11.37 -15.27
CA ASP A 250 -29.66 -12.77 -15.29
C ASP A 250 -28.17 -13.06 -15.03
N ASN A 251 -27.37 -12.06 -14.66
CA ASN A 251 -25.97 -12.29 -14.33
C ASN A 251 -25.77 -12.76 -12.87
N VAL A 252 -24.52 -13.09 -12.51
CA VAL A 252 -24.18 -13.52 -11.14
C VAL A 252 -24.48 -12.45 -10.08
N LEU A 253 -24.39 -11.17 -10.44
CA LEU A 253 -24.56 -10.05 -9.52
C LEU A 253 -26.04 -9.81 -9.20
N ALA A 254 -26.92 -9.90 -10.20
CA ALA A 254 -28.37 -9.83 -10.01
C ALA A 254 -28.86 -11.00 -9.14
N ARG A 255 -28.46 -12.24 -9.45
CA ARG A 255 -28.81 -13.43 -8.67
C ARG A 255 -28.35 -13.36 -7.21
N MET A 256 -27.17 -12.78 -6.96
CA MET A 256 -26.70 -12.55 -5.59
C MET A 256 -27.61 -11.58 -4.82
N LEU A 257 -28.10 -10.52 -5.47
CA LEU A 257 -28.99 -9.54 -4.85
C LEU A 257 -30.38 -10.11 -4.55
N GLU A 258 -30.88 -11.04 -5.36
CA GLU A 258 -32.15 -11.73 -5.14
C GLU A 258 -32.13 -12.59 -3.86
N HIS A 259 -30.98 -13.17 -3.53
CA HIS A 259 -30.79 -14.02 -2.36
C HIS A 259 -30.02 -13.35 -1.21
N LYS A 260 -29.97 -12.00 -1.18
CA LYS A 260 -29.18 -11.25 -0.19
C LYS A 260 -29.52 -11.57 1.27
N GLU A 261 -30.79 -11.85 1.57
CA GLU A 261 -31.26 -12.15 2.93
C GLU A 261 -30.67 -13.47 3.45
N ALA A 262 -30.48 -14.46 2.56
CA ALA A 262 -29.83 -15.72 2.91
C ALA A 262 -28.35 -15.52 3.23
N ILE A 263 -27.65 -14.68 2.47
CA ILE A 263 -26.24 -14.36 2.73
C ILE A 263 -26.10 -13.67 4.10
N ILE A 264 -26.93 -12.66 4.36
CA ILE A 264 -26.90 -11.89 5.61
C ILE A 264 -27.25 -12.80 6.81
N SER A 265 -28.24 -13.68 6.67
CA SER A 265 -28.64 -14.58 7.77
C SER A 265 -27.57 -15.61 8.12
N HIS A 266 -26.89 -16.19 7.14
CA HIS A 266 -25.80 -17.15 7.39
C HIS A 266 -24.58 -16.46 8.04
N LEU A 267 -24.22 -15.25 7.58
CA LEU A 267 -23.17 -14.47 8.23
C LEU A 267 -23.54 -14.10 9.67
N SER A 268 -24.81 -13.75 9.93
CA SER A 268 -25.31 -13.49 11.28
C SER A 268 -25.23 -14.73 12.17
N TRP A 269 -25.62 -15.90 11.65
CA TRP A 269 -25.53 -17.16 12.38
C TRP A 269 -24.07 -17.51 12.72
N ALA A 270 -23.15 -17.38 11.76
CA ALA A 270 -21.73 -17.66 11.99
C ALA A 270 -21.13 -16.72 13.04
N SER A 271 -21.45 -15.42 12.99
CA SER A 271 -21.03 -14.45 14.02
C SER A 271 -21.57 -14.79 15.40
N LEU A 272 -22.85 -15.17 15.51
CA LEU A 272 -23.45 -15.56 16.79
C LEU A 272 -22.84 -16.87 17.32
N PHE A 273 -22.68 -17.86 16.46
CA PHE A 273 -22.06 -19.13 16.79
C PHE A 273 -20.65 -18.92 17.35
N LEU A 274 -19.79 -18.21 16.61
CA LEU A 274 -18.43 -17.89 17.07
C LEU A 274 -18.45 -17.05 18.36
N GLY A 275 -19.38 -16.10 18.47
CA GLY A 275 -19.53 -15.24 19.64
C GLY A 275 -19.82 -16.01 20.92
N PHE A 276 -20.87 -16.83 20.90
CA PHE A 276 -21.28 -17.61 22.07
C PHE A 276 -20.20 -18.62 22.51
N HIS A 277 -19.58 -19.34 21.57
CA HIS A 277 -18.60 -20.37 21.92
C HIS A 277 -17.25 -19.76 22.35
N THR A 278 -16.78 -18.72 21.67
CA THR A 278 -15.49 -18.09 22.02
C THR A 278 -15.58 -17.39 23.37
N LEU A 279 -16.59 -16.53 23.56
CA LEU A 279 -16.79 -15.83 24.83
C LEU A 279 -17.12 -16.80 25.96
N GLY A 280 -17.94 -17.82 25.70
CA GLY A 280 -18.28 -18.85 26.67
C GLY A 280 -17.05 -19.59 27.20
N LEU A 281 -16.11 -19.94 26.32
CA LEU A 281 -14.85 -20.57 26.72
C LEU A 281 -13.91 -19.61 27.48
N TYR A 282 -13.84 -18.32 27.10
CA TYR A 282 -13.10 -17.33 27.88
C TYR A 282 -13.64 -17.20 29.30
N VAL A 283 -14.95 -17.01 29.45
CA VAL A 283 -15.61 -16.92 30.76
C VAL A 283 -15.44 -18.20 31.57
N HIS A 284 -15.57 -19.37 30.93
CA HIS A 284 -15.33 -20.65 31.58
C HIS A 284 -13.90 -20.75 32.15
N ASN A 285 -12.89 -20.39 31.36
CA ASN A 285 -11.49 -20.43 31.78
C ASN A 285 -11.20 -19.43 32.91
N ASP A 286 -11.76 -18.23 32.85
CA ASP A 286 -11.62 -17.22 33.89
C ASP A 286 -12.24 -17.68 35.22
N VAL A 287 -13.44 -18.29 35.18
CA VAL A 287 -14.12 -18.82 36.36
C VAL A 287 -13.38 -20.02 36.96
N MET A 288 -12.86 -20.91 36.10
CA MET A 288 -12.17 -22.14 36.54
C MET A 288 -10.68 -21.93 36.83
N LEU A 289 -10.14 -20.72 36.61
CA LEU A 289 -8.70 -20.42 36.63
C LEU A 289 -7.88 -21.42 35.78
N ALA A 290 -8.46 -21.89 34.69
CA ALA A 290 -7.90 -22.94 33.85
C ALA A 290 -7.02 -22.35 32.74
N PHE A 291 -5.79 -22.85 32.61
CA PHE A 291 -4.90 -22.49 31.51
C PHE A 291 -5.26 -23.30 30.25
N GLY A 292 -6.00 -22.69 29.31
CA GLY A 292 -6.24 -23.24 27.98
C GLY A 292 -5.19 -22.79 26.94
N PRO A 293 -5.13 -23.44 25.75
CA PRO A 293 -4.24 -23.00 24.67
C PRO A 293 -4.67 -21.62 24.14
N GLY A 294 -3.98 -20.57 24.58
CA GLY A 294 -4.32 -19.17 24.28
C GLY A 294 -4.40 -18.86 22.78
N ASP A 295 -3.52 -19.46 21.97
CA ASP A 295 -3.51 -19.24 20.52
C ASP A 295 -4.82 -19.68 19.86
N PHE A 296 -5.39 -20.82 20.25
CA PHE A 296 -6.64 -21.32 19.67
C PHE A 296 -7.80 -20.36 19.90
N LEU A 297 -7.94 -19.86 21.14
CA LEU A 297 -9.03 -18.95 21.51
C LEU A 297 -8.88 -17.58 20.84
N VAL A 298 -7.66 -17.05 20.74
CA VAL A 298 -7.40 -15.79 20.05
C VAL A 298 -7.74 -15.89 18.56
N HIS A 299 -7.41 -16.99 17.89
CA HIS A 299 -7.77 -17.17 16.48
C HIS A 299 -9.30 -17.22 16.25
N HIS A 300 -10.05 -17.81 17.18
CA HIS A 300 -11.52 -17.80 17.13
C HIS A 300 -12.09 -16.40 17.40
N ALA A 301 -11.47 -15.62 18.30
CA ALA A 301 -11.84 -14.22 18.52
C ALA A 301 -11.54 -13.34 17.28
N ILE A 302 -10.42 -13.57 16.59
CA ILE A 302 -10.11 -12.90 15.31
C ILE A 302 -11.15 -13.30 14.25
N ALA A 303 -11.47 -14.59 14.13
CA ALA A 303 -12.48 -15.06 13.20
C ALA A 303 -13.85 -14.42 13.47
N LEU A 304 -14.26 -14.30 14.74
CA LEU A 304 -15.47 -13.58 15.14
C LEU A 304 -15.44 -12.12 14.67
N GLY A 305 -14.34 -11.41 14.92
CA GLY A 305 -14.16 -10.02 14.49
C GLY A 305 -14.27 -9.86 12.97
N LEU A 306 -13.63 -10.74 12.20
CA LEU A 306 -13.69 -10.74 10.74
C LEU A 306 -15.09 -11.04 10.20
N HIS A 307 -15.78 -12.05 10.72
CA HIS A 307 -17.14 -12.40 10.30
C HIS A 307 -18.14 -11.28 10.62
N THR A 308 -18.04 -10.69 11.82
CA THR A 308 -18.94 -9.61 12.25
C THR A 308 -18.69 -8.32 11.47
N THR A 309 -17.44 -7.97 11.22
CA THR A 309 -17.09 -6.82 10.36
C THR A 309 -17.60 -7.05 8.94
N THR A 310 -17.41 -8.24 8.39
CA THR A 310 -17.92 -8.61 7.06
C THR A 310 -19.43 -8.54 7.00
N LEU A 311 -20.14 -9.04 8.01
CA LEU A 311 -21.60 -8.93 8.11
C LEU A 311 -22.07 -7.48 8.05
N ILE A 312 -21.47 -6.58 8.83
CA ILE A 312 -21.83 -5.17 8.86
C ILE A 312 -21.62 -4.52 7.48
N LEU A 313 -20.45 -4.75 6.88
CA LEU A 313 -20.08 -4.16 5.59
C LEU A 313 -20.91 -4.71 4.43
N VAL A 314 -21.11 -6.03 4.37
CA VAL A 314 -21.90 -6.71 3.33
C VAL A 314 -23.36 -6.31 3.44
N LYS A 315 -23.96 -6.35 4.64
CA LYS A 315 -25.33 -5.92 4.84
C LYS A 315 -25.51 -4.46 4.41
N GLY A 316 -24.59 -3.57 4.81
CA GLY A 316 -24.60 -2.17 4.41
C GLY A 316 -24.61 -1.99 2.89
N ALA A 317 -23.83 -2.79 2.16
CA ALA A 317 -23.78 -2.76 0.70
C ALA A 317 -25.03 -3.34 0.02
N LEU A 318 -25.53 -4.49 0.48
CA LEU A 318 -26.68 -5.18 -0.13
C LEU A 318 -28.03 -4.49 0.14
N ASP A 319 -28.15 -3.79 1.27
CA ASP A 319 -29.33 -2.99 1.63
C ASP A 319 -29.20 -1.51 1.24
N ALA A 320 -28.14 -1.14 0.52
CA ALA A 320 -27.85 0.25 0.16
C ALA A 320 -28.93 0.87 -0.73
N ARG A 321 -29.53 0.08 -1.63
CA ARG A 321 -30.57 0.56 -2.57
C ARG A 321 -31.97 0.57 -1.97
N GLY A 322 -32.25 -0.35 -1.04
CA GLY A 322 -33.56 -0.52 -0.41
C GLY A 322 -33.56 -1.68 0.57
N SER A 323 -34.38 -1.57 1.61
CA SER A 323 -34.68 -2.63 2.58
C SER A 323 -36.19 -2.68 2.85
N LYS A 324 -36.68 -3.71 3.54
CA LYS A 324 -38.11 -3.83 3.89
C LYS A 324 -38.63 -2.62 4.69
N LEU A 325 -37.77 -2.01 5.52
CA LEU A 325 -38.10 -0.81 6.30
C LEU A 325 -38.11 0.47 5.45
N MET A 326 -37.24 0.56 4.43
CA MET A 326 -37.15 1.72 3.54
C MET A 326 -36.82 1.25 2.11
N PRO A 327 -37.86 0.92 1.32
CA PRO A 327 -37.69 0.35 -0.02
C PRO A 327 -37.02 1.30 -1.03
N ASP A 328 -37.17 2.60 -0.85
CA ASP A 328 -36.74 3.69 -1.76
C ASP A 328 -35.44 4.38 -1.32
N LYS A 329 -34.63 3.72 -0.47
CA LYS A 329 -33.41 4.28 0.15
C LYS A 329 -32.43 4.95 -0.85
N ARG A 330 -32.34 4.44 -2.07
CA ARG A 330 -31.53 5.06 -3.14
C ARG A 330 -31.92 6.52 -3.39
N ILE A 331 -33.22 6.82 -3.44
CA ILE A 331 -33.75 8.16 -3.75
C ILE A 331 -33.41 9.10 -2.61
N SER A 332 -33.65 8.69 -1.36
CA SER A 332 -33.35 9.51 -0.18
C SER A 332 -31.88 9.89 -0.11
N VAL A 333 -30.95 8.97 -0.39
CA VAL A 333 -29.50 9.26 -0.41
C VAL A 333 -29.14 10.29 -1.50
N ILE A 334 -29.76 10.20 -2.68
CA ILE A 334 -29.54 11.17 -3.76
C ILE A 334 -30.10 12.54 -3.37
N VAL A 335 -31.29 12.59 -2.76
CA VAL A 335 -31.95 13.84 -2.31
C VAL A 335 -31.17 14.50 -1.17
N PHE A 336 -30.76 13.77 -0.14
CA PHE A 336 -29.91 14.30 0.94
C PHE A 336 -28.60 14.88 0.41
N ARG A 337 -28.01 14.25 -0.61
CA ARG A 337 -26.80 14.77 -1.25
C ARG A 337 -27.08 16.05 -2.04
N ALA A 338 -28.19 16.13 -2.77
CA ALA A 338 -28.56 17.34 -3.50
C ALA A 338 -28.76 18.52 -2.54
N MET A 339 -29.48 18.29 -1.43
CA MET A 339 -29.68 19.31 -0.39
C MET A 339 -28.36 19.77 0.25
N ALA A 340 -27.43 18.85 0.54
CA ALA A 340 -26.12 19.20 1.09
C ALA A 340 -25.19 19.92 0.11
N GLN A 341 -25.47 19.86 -1.19
CA GLN A 341 -24.71 20.59 -2.22
C GLN A 341 -25.28 21.99 -2.49
N ASP A 342 -26.54 22.24 -2.19
CA ASP A 342 -27.17 23.57 -2.29
C ASP A 342 -26.85 24.48 -1.09
N GLU A 343 -26.34 23.93 0.02
CA GLU A 343 -25.91 24.68 1.22
C GLU A 343 -24.41 25.07 1.24
N ALA A 344 -23.63 24.76 0.20
CA ALA A 344 -22.18 25.03 0.10
C ALA A 344 -21.81 25.83 -1.14
#